data_AF-A0AAV9TU86-F1
#
_entry.id   AF-A0AAV9TU86-F1
#
_cell.length_a   1.000
_cell.length_b   1.000
_cell.length_c   1.000
_cell.angle_alpha   90.00
_cell.angle_beta   90.00
_cell.angle_gamma   90.00
#
_symmetry.space_group_name_H-M   'P 1'
#
loop_
_entity.id
_entity.type
_entity.pdbx_description
1 polymer ?
#
loop_
_entity_poly.entity_id
_entity_poly.type
_entity_poly.pdbx_seq_one_letter_code
_entity_poly.pdbx_strand_id
1 'polypeptide(L)'
;MSFLFGRARTRPAVDLPKQARDHVTKLEGPSGPAKAEELAKVLNQMKFILQGTQESDSSPEQIYQLVTGLIEEDLLYLLAVNLWRLPFESRKDTQVIFSYVFRFRPPTASPKSDPLALSYVVNNRPQVLLELCRGYEHKESATPAGTVLREVLKSEAAAAIILYDDDDESGSSSKGINLIDRDRRQSGNGVFWRFFDWVDKSSFEVAADAFTTFRELLTKHKELVPRYLSVNFDLFFDKYNNILVQSNSYVTKRQSIKLLGEILLDRSNYSVMTAYVDRGEHLKICMNLLRDDRKMVQYEGFHVFKVFVANPHKSIAVQKILLMNREKLLTFLSHFLEDRTDDEQFIDEREFLIKQIRNMPPNPVPPQRHGMSGGG
;
A
#
# COMPACT_ATOMS: atom_id res chain seq x y z
N MET A 1 22.36 47.58 49.30
CA MET A 1 22.37 46.95 47.95
C MET A 1 21.92 45.50 48.12
N SER A 2 20.63 45.24 48.05
CA SER A 2 20.03 43.90 48.14
C SER A 2 19.70 43.46 46.72
N PHE A 3 20.37 42.43 46.21
CA PHE A 3 20.08 41.85 44.91
C PHE A 3 19.15 40.64 45.09
N LEU A 4 17.87 40.85 44.81
CA LEU A 4 16.85 39.81 44.71
C LEU A 4 17.03 39.07 43.37
N PHE A 5 17.61 37.87 43.41
CA PHE A 5 17.52 36.93 42.30
C PHE A 5 16.09 36.39 42.22
N GLY A 6 15.30 36.96 41.31
CA GLY A 6 14.04 36.37 40.88
C GLY A 6 14.32 35.03 40.20
N ARG A 7 14.08 33.93 40.90
CA ARG A 7 13.80 32.64 40.25
C ARG A 7 12.57 32.87 39.39
N ALA A 8 12.78 33.05 38.08
CA ALA A 8 11.71 32.89 37.11
C ALA A 8 11.12 31.49 37.35
N ARG A 9 9.89 31.45 37.87
CA ARG A 9 9.09 30.22 37.86
C ARG A 9 9.07 29.75 36.42
N THR A 10 9.70 28.62 36.14
CA THR A 10 9.43 27.85 34.93
C THR A 10 7.92 27.68 34.89
N ARG A 11 7.26 28.29 33.90
CA ARG A 11 5.84 28.02 33.64
C ARG A 11 5.71 26.49 33.55
N PRO A 12 4.70 25.86 34.17
CA PRO A 12 4.49 24.44 33.95
C PRO A 12 4.44 24.25 32.44
N ALA A 13 5.33 23.40 31.91
CA ALA A 13 5.35 23.10 30.49
C ALA A 13 3.92 22.70 30.12
N VAL A 14 3.31 23.46 29.22
CA VAL A 14 1.93 23.25 28.81
C VAL A 14 1.88 21.85 28.21
N ASP A 15 1.20 20.92 28.87
CA ASP A 15 1.08 19.54 28.41
C ASP A 15 0.14 19.51 27.20
N LEU A 16 0.74 19.67 26.01
CA LEU A 16 0.02 19.74 24.75
C LEU A 16 -0.66 18.41 24.41
N PRO A 17 -0.01 17.23 24.54
CA PRO A 17 -0.66 15.94 24.30
C PRO A 17 -1.96 15.76 25.07
N LYS A 18 -1.94 16.05 26.37
CA LYS A 18 -3.12 15.94 27.22
C LYS A 18 -4.24 16.89 26.82
N GLN A 19 -3.91 18.15 26.51
CA GLN A 19 -4.92 19.11 26.00
C GLN A 19 -5.52 18.66 24.68
N ALA A 20 -4.68 18.22 23.73
CA ALA A 20 -5.17 17.75 22.44
C ALA A 20 -6.10 16.54 22.62
N ARG A 21 -5.78 15.60 23.51
CA ARG A 21 -6.68 14.49 23.86
C ARG A 21 -8.02 14.99 24.39
N ASP A 22 -8.02 15.93 25.33
CA ASP A 22 -9.24 16.50 25.91
C ASP A 22 -10.14 17.18 24.87
N HIS A 23 -9.56 17.77 23.82
CA HIS A 23 -10.30 18.38 22.72
C HIS A 23 -10.76 17.36 21.68
N VAL A 24 -9.91 16.42 21.26
CA VAL A 24 -10.23 15.38 20.25
C VAL A 24 -11.40 14.51 20.70
N THR A 25 -11.43 14.13 21.98
CA THR A 25 -12.50 13.28 22.55
C THR A 25 -13.85 13.98 22.62
N LYS A 26 -13.91 15.31 22.39
CA LYS A 26 -15.12 16.14 22.45
C LYS A 26 -15.45 16.78 21.11
N LEU A 27 -14.94 16.23 20.01
CA LEU A 27 -15.31 16.64 18.66
C LEU A 27 -16.74 16.24 18.31
N GLU A 28 -17.33 15.29 19.05
CA GLU A 28 -18.74 14.92 18.91
C GLU A 28 -19.67 15.89 19.66
N GLY A 29 -20.81 16.19 19.03
CA GLY A 29 -21.88 16.97 19.62
C GLY A 29 -21.80 18.49 19.36
N PRO A 30 -22.69 19.27 20.01
CA PRO A 30 -22.88 20.70 19.71
C PRO A 30 -21.64 21.58 19.93
N SER A 31 -20.76 21.17 20.85
CA SER A 31 -19.50 21.88 21.14
C SER A 31 -18.34 21.49 20.21
N GLY A 32 -18.54 20.54 19.30
CA GLY A 32 -17.51 20.00 18.42
C GLY A 32 -16.75 21.08 17.62
N PRO A 33 -17.42 22.05 16.98
CA PRO A 33 -16.73 23.12 16.25
C PRO A 33 -15.80 23.97 17.11
N ALA A 34 -16.24 24.33 18.32
CA ALA A 34 -15.40 25.09 19.26
C ALA A 34 -14.19 24.26 19.72
N LYS A 35 -14.40 22.96 20.00
CA LYS A 35 -13.31 22.04 20.37
C LYS A 35 -12.33 21.80 19.23
N ALA A 36 -12.80 21.79 17.99
CA ALA A 36 -11.96 21.69 16.80
C ALA A 36 -11.04 22.92 16.65
N GLU A 37 -11.53 24.13 16.95
CA GLU A 37 -10.71 25.35 16.92
C GLU A 37 -9.67 25.37 18.04
N GLU A 38 -10.04 24.95 19.25
CA GLU A 38 -9.09 24.80 20.37
C GLU A 38 -8.00 23.77 20.03
N LEU A 39 -8.40 22.62 19.50
CA LEU A 39 -7.48 21.59 19.03
C LEU A 39 -6.55 22.11 17.93
N ALA A 40 -7.06 22.90 16.98
CA ALA A 40 -6.25 23.48 15.92
C ALA A 40 -5.08 24.31 16.48
N LYS A 41 -5.32 25.10 17.53
CA LYS A 41 -4.28 25.89 18.21
C LYS A 41 -3.23 24.99 18.85
N VAL A 42 -3.65 23.89 19.48
CA VAL A 42 -2.74 22.93 20.12
C VAL A 42 -1.90 22.17 19.09
N LEU A 43 -2.52 21.66 18.01
CA LEU A 43 -1.81 20.98 16.93
C LEU A 43 -0.77 21.88 16.26
N ASN A 44 -1.10 23.16 16.08
CA ASN A 44 -0.18 24.12 15.51
C ASN A 44 1.06 24.34 16.41
N GLN A 45 0.86 24.42 17.73
CA GLN A 45 1.97 24.49 18.69
C GLN A 45 2.83 23.22 18.69
N MET A 46 2.21 22.04 18.64
CA MET A 46 2.94 20.77 18.50
C MET A 46 3.78 20.75 17.23
N LYS A 47 3.21 21.18 16.10
CA LYS A 47 3.93 21.28 14.82
C LYS A 47 5.16 22.18 14.94
N PHE A 48 5.05 23.34 15.59
CA PHE A 48 6.21 24.23 15.79
C PHE A 48 7.31 23.60 16.67
N ILE A 49 6.94 22.81 17.69
CA ILE A 49 7.93 22.07 18.49
C ILE A 49 8.66 21.01 17.64
N LEU A 50 8.00 20.44 16.63
CA LEU A 50 8.60 19.41 15.77
C LEU A 50 9.45 19.99 14.62
N GLN A 51 9.03 21.11 14.04
CA GLN A 51 9.67 21.69 12.84
C GLN A 51 10.64 22.85 13.16
N GLY A 52 10.47 23.49 14.32
CA GLY A 52 11.11 24.75 14.66
C GLY A 52 10.35 25.93 14.10
N THR A 53 10.81 27.12 14.45
CA THR A 53 10.34 28.39 13.87
C THR A 53 11.48 29.08 13.12
N GLN A 54 11.20 30.19 12.45
CA GLN A 54 12.26 31.00 11.81
C GLN A 54 13.28 31.56 12.82
N GLU A 55 12.92 31.60 14.11
CA GLU A 55 13.71 32.23 15.17
C GLU A 55 14.34 31.22 16.15
N SER A 56 13.83 29.97 16.19
CA SER A 56 14.29 28.93 17.12
C SER A 56 14.22 27.55 16.49
N ASP A 57 15.35 26.85 16.52
CA ASP A 57 15.41 25.43 16.19
C ASP A 57 14.68 24.57 17.23
N SER A 58 14.23 23.40 16.81
CA SER A 58 13.61 22.41 17.70
C SER A 58 14.66 21.71 18.55
N SER A 59 14.50 21.72 19.88
CA SER A 59 15.37 20.93 20.76
C SER A 59 15.01 19.43 20.66
N PRO A 60 15.98 18.52 20.46
CA PRO A 60 15.73 17.08 20.48
C PRO A 60 15.06 16.58 21.76
N GLU A 61 15.33 17.23 22.90
CA GLU A 61 14.70 16.93 24.18
C GLU A 61 13.21 17.31 24.20
N GLN A 62 12.87 18.47 23.63
CA GLN A 62 11.46 18.90 23.51
C GLN A 62 10.68 18.00 22.56
N ILE A 63 11.30 17.58 21.45
CA ILE A 63 10.69 16.62 20.53
C ILE A 63 10.49 15.28 21.23
N TYR A 64 11.50 14.78 21.96
CA TYR A 64 11.41 13.53 22.70
C TYR A 64 10.27 13.54 23.72
N GLN A 65 10.16 14.62 24.51
CA GLN A 65 9.08 14.81 25.47
C GLN A 65 7.71 14.85 24.79
N LEU A 66 7.58 15.57 23.67
CA LEU A 66 6.35 15.62 22.89
C LEU A 66 5.97 14.23 22.36
N VAL A 67 6.89 13.52 21.70
CA VAL A 67 6.63 12.18 21.16
C VAL A 67 6.22 11.20 22.25
N THR A 68 6.88 11.25 23.41
CA THR A 68 6.52 10.40 24.56
C THR A 68 5.12 10.73 25.07
N GLY A 69 4.77 12.01 25.24
CA GLY A 69 3.43 12.39 25.66
C GLY A 69 2.34 12.04 24.62
N LEU A 70 2.64 12.11 23.31
CA LEU A 70 1.74 11.64 22.25
C LEU A 70 1.42 10.14 22.36
N ILE A 71 2.42 9.35 22.79
CA ILE A 71 2.27 7.91 23.03
C ILE A 71 1.47 7.65 24.31
N GLU A 72 1.83 8.32 25.41
CA GLU A 72 1.19 8.14 26.73
C GLU A 72 -0.31 8.49 26.72
N GLU A 73 -0.70 9.54 25.99
CA GLU A 73 -2.11 9.97 25.88
C GLU A 73 -2.87 9.29 24.73
N ASP A 74 -2.27 8.28 24.07
CA ASP A 74 -2.83 7.57 22.90
C ASP A 74 -3.30 8.51 21.77
N LEU A 75 -2.65 9.67 21.66
CA LEU A 75 -3.14 10.76 20.81
C LEU A 75 -3.01 10.43 19.33
N LEU A 76 -1.99 9.66 18.95
CA LEU A 76 -1.81 9.19 17.56
C LEU A 76 -3.02 8.38 17.09
N TYR A 77 -3.57 7.51 17.95
CA TYR A 77 -4.77 6.74 17.61
C TYR A 77 -5.99 7.65 17.49
N LEU A 78 -6.21 8.52 18.50
CA LEU A 78 -7.34 9.43 18.52
C LEU A 78 -7.37 10.39 17.34
N LEU A 79 -6.21 10.90 16.92
CA LEU A 79 -6.06 11.75 15.73
C LEU A 79 -6.31 10.98 14.44
N ALA A 80 -5.87 9.71 14.33
CA ALA A 80 -6.15 8.89 13.16
C ALA A 80 -7.66 8.65 13.00
N VAL A 81 -8.36 8.25 14.06
CA VAL A 81 -9.82 8.03 14.07
C VAL A 81 -10.60 9.28 13.68
N ASN A 82 -10.18 10.44 14.20
CA ASN A 82 -10.92 11.70 14.02
C ASN A 82 -10.41 12.55 12.86
N LEU A 83 -9.45 12.06 12.06
CA LEU A 83 -8.77 12.86 11.03
C LEU A 83 -9.76 13.54 10.07
N TRP A 84 -10.81 12.84 9.66
CA TRP A 84 -11.84 13.36 8.75
C TRP A 84 -12.68 14.50 9.35
N ARG A 85 -12.79 14.55 10.69
CA ARG A 85 -13.56 15.56 11.43
C ARG A 85 -12.79 16.84 11.68
N LEU A 86 -11.47 16.80 11.55
CA LEU A 86 -10.63 17.96 11.77
C LEU A 86 -10.84 18.99 10.66
N PRO A 87 -10.79 20.31 10.96
CA PRO A 87 -10.75 21.35 9.94
C PRO A 87 -9.59 21.16 8.96
N PHE A 88 -9.69 21.73 7.77
CA PHE A 88 -8.73 21.54 6.69
C PHE A 88 -7.26 21.81 7.10
N GLU A 89 -6.98 22.93 7.76
CA GLU A 89 -5.61 23.24 8.22
C GLU A 89 -5.16 22.31 9.36
N SER A 90 -6.06 21.91 10.26
CA SER A 90 -5.75 20.93 11.31
C SER A 90 -5.41 19.55 10.75
N ARG A 91 -6.02 19.14 9.63
CA ARG A 91 -5.64 17.89 8.92
C ARG A 91 -4.22 17.96 8.37
N LYS A 92 -3.83 19.10 7.78
CA LYS A 92 -2.45 19.31 7.32
C LYS A 92 -1.46 19.31 8.48
N ASP A 93 -1.77 20.00 9.57
CA ASP A 93 -0.92 20.03 10.76
C ASP A 93 -0.77 18.62 11.35
N THR A 94 -1.86 17.86 11.42
CA THR A 94 -1.86 16.45 11.87
C THR A 94 -0.99 15.57 10.96
N GLN A 95 -1.11 15.71 9.64
CA GLN A 95 -0.25 15.00 8.68
C GLN A 95 1.24 15.29 8.91
N VAL A 96 1.60 16.56 9.14
CA VAL A 96 2.98 16.98 9.42
C VAL A 96 3.47 16.36 10.74
N ILE A 97 2.65 16.42 11.80
CA ILE A 97 2.97 15.81 13.09
C ILE A 97 3.27 14.32 12.91
N PHE A 98 2.34 13.55 12.30
CA PHE A 98 2.56 12.13 12.03
C PHE A 98 3.85 11.86 11.25
N SER A 99 4.09 12.62 10.18
CA SER A 99 5.27 12.45 9.32
C SER A 99 6.58 12.70 10.08
N TYR A 100 6.59 13.63 11.03
CA TYR A 100 7.76 13.91 11.86
C TYR A 100 7.97 12.84 12.94
N VAL A 101 6.91 12.52 13.70
CA VAL A 101 7.04 11.58 14.83
C VAL A 101 7.40 10.18 14.37
N PHE A 102 6.91 9.75 13.20
CA PHE A 102 7.28 8.47 12.60
C PHE A 102 8.69 8.44 11.99
N ARG A 103 9.41 9.56 11.94
CA ARG A 103 10.83 9.61 11.55
C ARG A 103 11.77 9.88 12.72
N PHE A 104 11.24 10.41 13.82
CA PHE A 104 12.03 10.88 14.94
C PHE A 104 12.73 9.73 15.66
N ARG A 105 14.05 9.90 15.84
CA ARG A 105 14.90 9.03 16.65
C ARG A 105 15.54 9.89 17.75
N PRO A 106 15.49 9.43 19.02
CA PRO A 106 16.24 10.08 20.09
C PRO A 106 17.74 10.14 19.74
N PRO A 107 18.49 11.19 20.16
CA PRO A 107 19.92 11.29 19.88
C PRO A 107 20.76 10.12 20.37
N THR A 108 20.28 9.40 21.39
CA THR A 108 20.90 8.21 21.97
C THR A 108 20.61 6.93 21.20
N ALA A 109 19.67 6.95 20.25
CA ALA A 109 19.24 5.78 19.52
C ALA A 109 20.19 5.46 18.36
N SER A 110 20.40 4.16 18.11
CA SER A 110 21.19 3.71 16.97
C SER A 110 20.55 4.16 15.64
N PRO A 111 21.33 4.57 14.62
CA PRO A 111 20.79 4.89 13.30
C PRO A 111 20.00 3.75 12.65
N LYS A 112 20.28 2.50 13.07
CA LYS A 112 19.59 1.29 12.59
C LYS A 112 18.30 0.98 13.34
N SER A 113 18.05 1.62 14.48
CA SER A 113 16.84 1.39 15.25
C SER A 113 15.62 2.02 14.56
N ASP A 114 14.44 1.48 14.85
CA ASP A 114 13.20 2.09 14.40
C ASP A 114 12.93 3.41 15.15
N PRO A 115 12.27 4.38 14.49
CA PRO A 115 11.76 5.59 15.12
C PRO A 115 10.90 5.28 16.34
N LEU A 116 10.96 6.13 17.38
CA LEU A 116 10.33 5.87 18.67
C LEU A 116 8.82 5.59 18.55
N ALA A 117 8.09 6.51 17.91
CA ALA A 117 6.65 6.36 17.72
C ALA A 117 6.31 5.18 16.82
N LEU A 118 7.12 4.91 15.80
CA LEU A 118 6.89 3.80 14.89
C LEU A 118 7.04 2.46 15.60
N SER A 119 8.11 2.29 16.38
CA SER A 119 8.35 1.09 17.18
C SER A 119 7.19 0.84 18.16
N TYR A 120 6.72 1.87 18.86
CA TYR A 120 5.54 1.74 19.72
C TYR A 120 4.30 1.33 18.94
N VAL A 121 4.00 1.99 17.81
CA VAL A 121 2.79 1.71 17.03
C VAL A 121 2.79 0.28 16.49
N VAL A 122 3.89 -0.22 15.91
CA VAL A 122 3.90 -1.57 15.35
C VAL A 122 3.88 -2.67 16.42
N ASN A 123 4.35 -2.40 17.63
CA ASN A 123 4.39 -3.40 18.70
C ASN A 123 3.18 -3.35 19.64
N ASN A 124 2.65 -2.17 19.92
CA ASN A 124 1.70 -1.94 21.01
C ASN A 124 0.38 -1.30 20.58
N ARG A 125 0.39 -0.49 19.52
CA ARG A 125 -0.82 0.20 19.03
C ARG A 125 -1.00 0.14 17.50
N PRO A 126 -1.09 -1.05 16.88
CA PRO A 126 -1.23 -1.21 15.43
C PRO A 126 -2.43 -0.47 14.83
N GLN A 127 -3.48 -0.27 15.64
CA GLN A 127 -4.72 0.41 15.27
C GLN A 127 -4.47 1.79 14.69
N VAL A 128 -3.39 2.49 15.07
CA VAL A 128 -3.02 3.78 14.45
C VAL A 128 -2.88 3.65 12.93
N LEU A 129 -2.18 2.61 12.45
CA LEU A 129 -1.99 2.40 11.00
C LEU A 129 -3.28 1.94 10.33
N LEU A 130 -4.08 1.11 11.01
CA LEU A 130 -5.36 0.63 10.48
C LEU A 130 -6.36 1.78 10.30
N GLU A 131 -6.45 2.68 11.28
CA GLU A 131 -7.31 3.87 11.21
C GLU A 131 -6.82 4.88 10.18
N LEU A 132 -5.50 5.03 10.01
CA LEU A 132 -4.96 5.83 8.90
C LEU A 132 -5.39 5.25 7.55
N CYS A 133 -5.39 3.92 7.36
CA CYS A 133 -5.95 3.32 6.15
C CYS A 133 -7.46 3.63 5.99
N ARG A 134 -8.24 3.52 7.06
CA ARG A 134 -9.67 3.90 7.07
C ARG A 134 -9.91 5.38 6.77
N GLY A 135 -8.88 6.22 6.82
CA GLY A 135 -8.91 7.59 6.32
C GLY A 135 -9.34 7.72 4.85
N TYR A 136 -9.26 6.67 4.04
CA TYR A 136 -9.80 6.64 2.67
C TYR A 136 -11.33 6.52 2.59
N GLU A 137 -12.02 6.19 3.69
CA GLU A 137 -13.49 6.15 3.75
C GLU A 137 -14.11 7.56 3.67
N HIS A 138 -13.33 8.60 3.94
CA HIS A 138 -13.76 9.99 3.86
C HIS A 138 -12.85 10.79 2.92
N LYS A 139 -13.46 11.54 1.99
CA LYS A 139 -12.73 12.34 1.00
C LYS A 139 -11.79 13.35 1.68
N GLU A 140 -12.24 13.92 2.79
CA GLU A 140 -11.57 14.94 3.57
C GLU A 140 -10.22 14.51 4.15
N SER A 141 -10.10 13.23 4.54
CA SER A 141 -8.92 12.65 5.18
C SER A 141 -8.04 11.83 4.25
N ALA A 142 -8.54 11.45 3.06
CA ALA A 142 -7.84 10.57 2.14
C ALA A 142 -6.40 11.03 1.83
N THR A 143 -6.22 12.27 1.37
CA THR A 143 -4.90 12.79 0.98
C THR A 143 -3.94 12.96 2.18
N PRO A 144 -4.37 13.55 3.31
CA PRO A 144 -3.54 13.58 4.53
C PRO A 144 -3.14 12.19 5.03
N ALA A 145 -4.09 11.26 5.11
CA ALA A 145 -3.85 9.89 5.57
C ALA A 145 -2.90 9.14 4.63
N GLY A 146 -3.14 9.22 3.32
CA GLY A 146 -2.29 8.61 2.30
C GLY A 146 -0.86 9.12 2.34
N THR A 147 -0.67 10.42 2.57
CA THR A 147 0.67 11.00 2.73
C THR A 147 1.42 10.44 3.93
N VAL A 148 0.75 10.30 5.08
CA VAL A 148 1.32 9.67 6.26
C VAL A 148 1.62 8.20 6.00
N LEU A 149 0.68 7.45 5.42
CA LEU A 149 0.83 6.02 5.13
C LEU A 149 2.06 5.76 4.25
N ARG A 150 2.20 6.47 3.12
CA ARG A 150 3.35 6.30 2.21
C ARG A 150 4.69 6.61 2.87
N GLU A 151 4.71 7.53 3.82
CA GLU A 151 5.91 7.78 4.62
C GLU A 151 6.24 6.59 5.53
N VAL A 152 5.25 6.11 6.27
CA VAL A 152 5.40 5.04 7.26
C VAL A 152 5.68 3.68 6.59
N LEU A 153 5.13 3.45 5.39
CA LEU A 153 5.36 2.25 4.58
C LEU A 153 6.82 2.08 4.13
N LYS A 154 7.72 3.05 4.39
CA LYS A 154 9.17 2.82 4.29
C LYS A 154 9.67 1.74 5.26
N SER A 155 8.97 1.51 6.36
CA SER A 155 9.23 0.39 7.27
C SER A 155 8.49 -0.86 6.81
N GLU A 156 9.21 -1.98 6.73
CA GLU A 156 8.61 -3.29 6.46
C GLU A 156 7.62 -3.69 7.57
N ALA A 157 7.92 -3.36 8.82
CA ALA A 157 7.04 -3.67 9.96
C ALA A 157 5.68 -2.98 9.82
N ALA A 158 5.65 -1.71 9.40
CA ALA A 158 4.39 -1.02 9.16
C ALA A 158 3.58 -1.62 8.01
N ALA A 159 4.25 -1.99 6.91
CA ALA A 159 3.59 -2.67 5.81
C ALA A 159 3.03 -4.02 6.25
N ALA A 160 3.76 -4.77 7.09
CA ALA A 160 3.29 -6.03 7.64
C ALA A 160 2.07 -5.84 8.55
N ILE A 161 2.01 -4.78 9.36
CA ILE A 161 0.79 -4.47 10.12
C ILE A 161 -0.43 -4.34 9.21
N ILE A 162 -0.31 -3.59 8.11
CA ILE A 162 -1.44 -3.34 7.21
C ILE A 162 -1.80 -4.60 6.42
N LEU A 163 -0.81 -5.31 5.87
CA LEU A 163 -1.03 -6.52 5.07
C LEU A 163 -1.62 -7.66 5.90
N TYR A 164 -1.14 -7.87 7.12
CA TYR A 164 -1.53 -8.99 7.98
C TYR A 164 -2.66 -8.67 8.97
N ASP A 165 -3.28 -7.49 8.86
CA ASP A 165 -4.54 -7.23 9.56
C ASP A 165 -5.63 -8.16 9.04
N ASP A 166 -6.39 -8.74 9.95
CA ASP A 166 -7.50 -9.65 9.66
C ASP A 166 -8.47 -9.67 10.84
N ASP A 167 -8.81 -8.47 11.33
CA ASP A 167 -9.66 -8.24 12.50
C ASP A 167 -9.19 -9.03 13.74
N ASP A 168 -10.10 -9.78 14.37
CA ASP A 168 -9.90 -10.51 15.63
C ASP A 168 -9.30 -11.91 15.44
N GLU A 169 -8.95 -12.31 14.21
CA GLU A 169 -8.42 -13.63 13.91
C GLU A 169 -7.06 -13.90 14.58
N SER A 170 -6.86 -15.11 15.07
CA SER A 170 -5.61 -15.51 15.75
C SER A 170 -4.40 -15.46 14.82
N GLY A 171 -3.44 -14.57 15.09
CA GLY A 171 -2.30 -14.31 14.19
C GLY A 171 -2.46 -13.04 13.36
N SER A 172 -3.55 -12.28 13.55
CA SER A 172 -3.75 -10.93 13.02
C SER A 172 -2.73 -9.96 13.59
N SER A 173 -2.37 -8.94 12.81
CA SER A 173 -1.46 -7.87 13.24
C SER A 173 -2.05 -6.94 14.31
N SER A 174 -3.35 -7.04 14.61
CA SER A 174 -4.08 -6.15 15.54
C SER A 174 -3.49 -6.11 16.96
N LYS A 175 -2.73 -7.13 17.36
CA LYS A 175 -2.05 -7.23 18.67
C LYS A 175 -0.55 -6.95 18.63
N GLY A 176 0.01 -6.58 17.48
CA GLY A 176 1.40 -6.21 17.31
C GLY A 176 2.17 -7.12 16.35
N ILE A 177 3.26 -6.59 15.80
CA ILE A 177 4.06 -7.21 14.74
C ILE A 177 4.60 -8.60 15.11
N ASN A 178 4.96 -8.82 16.39
CA ASN A 178 5.55 -10.07 16.86
C ASN A 178 4.55 -11.24 16.94
N LEU A 179 3.25 -10.94 16.84
CA LEU A 179 2.17 -11.92 16.91
C LEU A 179 1.60 -12.28 15.54
N ILE A 180 2.15 -11.71 14.46
CA ILE A 180 1.71 -12.02 13.11
C ILE A 180 2.06 -13.46 12.75
N ASP A 181 1.04 -14.25 12.40
CA ASP A 181 1.22 -15.51 11.72
C ASP A 181 1.35 -15.27 10.21
N ARG A 182 2.59 -15.42 9.70
CA ARG A 182 2.90 -15.12 8.30
C ARG A 182 2.50 -16.22 7.32
N ASP A 183 2.11 -17.40 7.82
CA ASP A 183 1.80 -18.58 6.99
C ASP A 183 0.30 -18.88 6.98
N ARG A 184 -0.48 -18.14 7.76
CA ARG A 184 -1.94 -18.22 7.79
C ARG A 184 -2.55 -17.54 6.56
N ARG A 185 -3.51 -18.23 5.94
CA ARG A 185 -4.41 -17.63 4.95
C ARG A 185 -5.34 -16.63 5.63
N GLN A 186 -5.54 -15.48 5.00
CA GLN A 186 -6.43 -14.46 5.52
C GLN A 186 -7.89 -14.70 5.15
N SER A 187 -8.79 -14.16 5.97
CA SER A 187 -10.24 -14.21 5.74
C SER A 187 -10.70 -13.27 4.63
N GLY A 188 -9.94 -12.19 4.37
CA GLY A 188 -10.32 -11.15 3.41
C GLY A 188 -11.06 -9.96 4.04
N ASN A 189 -11.14 -9.89 5.37
CA ASN A 189 -11.86 -8.85 6.10
C ASN A 189 -10.97 -7.72 6.61
N GLY A 190 -9.68 -7.97 6.78
CA GLY A 190 -8.72 -6.96 7.25
C GLY A 190 -8.59 -5.73 6.33
N VAL A 191 -7.99 -4.67 6.88
CA VAL A 191 -7.97 -3.34 6.26
C VAL A 191 -7.32 -3.30 4.88
N PHE A 192 -6.32 -4.16 4.61
CA PHE A 192 -5.71 -4.26 3.29
C PHE A 192 -6.74 -4.57 2.19
N TRP A 193 -7.71 -5.42 2.49
CA TRP A 193 -8.73 -5.84 1.54
C TRP A 193 -9.72 -4.73 1.18
N ARG A 194 -9.81 -3.69 2.03
CA ARG A 194 -10.63 -2.50 1.77
C ARG A 194 -10.06 -1.63 0.66
N PHE A 195 -8.76 -1.73 0.35
CA PHE A 195 -8.16 -1.00 -0.77
C PHE A 195 -8.77 -1.37 -2.12
N PHE A 196 -9.24 -2.61 -2.30
CA PHE A 196 -9.92 -3.00 -3.54
C PHE A 196 -11.17 -2.14 -3.78
N ASP A 197 -11.94 -1.85 -2.73
CA ASP A 197 -13.10 -0.98 -2.80
C ASP A 197 -12.69 0.50 -2.92
N TRP A 198 -11.71 0.95 -2.15
CA TRP A 198 -11.28 2.35 -2.19
C TRP A 198 -10.69 2.73 -3.56
N VAL A 199 -9.99 1.81 -4.22
CA VAL A 199 -9.41 2.01 -5.55
C VAL A 199 -10.47 1.97 -6.67
N ASP A 200 -11.51 1.15 -6.53
CA ASP A 200 -12.46 0.92 -7.62
C ASP A 200 -13.72 1.80 -7.52
N LYS A 201 -14.24 2.01 -6.31
CA LYS A 201 -15.58 2.59 -6.07
C LYS A 201 -15.56 4.04 -5.59
N SER A 202 -14.40 4.56 -5.18
CA SER A 202 -14.30 5.93 -4.65
C SER A 202 -14.32 6.99 -5.75
N SER A 203 -14.44 8.26 -5.33
CA SER A 203 -14.17 9.39 -6.22
C SER A 203 -12.74 9.33 -6.80
N PHE A 204 -12.54 9.87 -7.99
CA PHE A 204 -11.26 9.82 -8.71
C PHE A 204 -10.05 10.25 -7.85
N GLU A 205 -10.18 11.33 -7.08
CA GLU A 205 -9.11 11.84 -6.21
C GLU A 205 -8.73 10.82 -5.12
N VAL A 206 -9.73 10.26 -4.44
CA VAL A 206 -9.53 9.25 -3.38
C VAL A 206 -8.98 7.95 -3.98
N ALA A 207 -9.53 7.49 -5.09
CA ALA A 207 -9.10 6.28 -5.78
C ALA A 207 -7.64 6.37 -6.26
N ALA A 208 -7.23 7.51 -6.82
CA ALA A 208 -5.86 7.72 -7.28
C ALA A 208 -4.84 7.71 -6.12
N ASP A 209 -5.18 8.38 -5.01
CA ASP A 209 -4.31 8.38 -3.82
C ASP A 209 -4.25 7.00 -3.16
N ALA A 210 -5.41 6.33 -2.99
CA ALA A 210 -5.50 4.97 -2.46
C ALA A 210 -4.72 3.97 -3.32
N PHE A 211 -4.78 4.10 -4.65
CA PHE A 211 -4.02 3.25 -5.58
C PHE A 211 -2.51 3.42 -5.40
N THR A 212 -2.04 4.64 -5.14
CA THR A 212 -0.61 4.90 -4.90
C THR A 212 -0.13 4.18 -3.64
N THR A 213 -0.91 4.24 -2.56
CA THR A 213 -0.61 3.53 -1.30
C THR A 213 -0.72 2.01 -1.47
N PHE A 214 -1.74 1.52 -2.16
CA PHE A 214 -1.93 0.11 -2.50
C PHE A 214 -0.75 -0.45 -3.31
N ARG A 215 -0.28 0.31 -4.30
CA ARG A 215 0.91 -0.04 -5.09
C ARG A 215 2.16 -0.11 -4.22
N GLU A 216 2.38 0.84 -3.30
CA GLU A 216 3.53 0.79 -2.39
C GLU A 216 3.50 -0.45 -1.49
N LEU A 217 2.34 -0.80 -0.91
CA LEU A 217 2.15 -2.01 -0.12
C LEU A 217 2.54 -3.28 -0.90
N LEU A 218 2.26 -3.33 -2.20
CA LEU A 218 2.47 -4.50 -3.06
C LEU A 218 3.82 -4.55 -3.77
N THR A 219 4.65 -3.50 -3.70
CA THR A 219 5.87 -3.45 -4.51
C THR A 219 7.13 -3.08 -3.74
N LYS A 220 7.02 -2.53 -2.53
CA LYS A 220 8.17 -1.96 -1.81
C LYS A 220 9.06 -3.01 -1.15
N HIS A 221 8.47 -3.95 -0.41
CA HIS A 221 9.21 -4.89 0.45
C HIS A 221 9.34 -6.26 -0.21
N LYS A 222 10.52 -6.53 -0.78
CA LYS A 222 10.80 -7.69 -1.66
C LYS A 222 10.89 -9.05 -0.94
N GLU A 223 10.80 -9.08 0.38
CA GLU A 223 10.71 -10.32 1.16
C GLU A 223 9.30 -10.53 1.70
N LEU A 224 8.71 -9.48 2.27
CA LEU A 224 7.37 -9.50 2.85
C LEU A 224 6.28 -9.82 1.82
N VAL A 225 6.29 -9.12 0.68
CA VAL A 225 5.18 -9.18 -0.29
C VAL A 225 5.11 -10.52 -1.02
N PRO A 226 6.21 -11.08 -1.56
CA PRO A 226 6.13 -12.38 -2.24
C PRO A 226 5.61 -13.50 -1.34
N ARG A 227 6.01 -13.49 -0.05
CA ARG A 227 5.49 -14.45 0.95
C ARG A 227 3.99 -14.25 1.17
N TYR A 228 3.57 -13.02 1.42
CA TYR A 228 2.16 -12.69 1.63
C TYR A 228 1.28 -13.09 0.44
N LEU A 229 1.70 -12.77 -0.79
CA LEU A 229 1.00 -13.12 -2.02
C LEU A 229 0.98 -14.63 -2.27
N SER A 230 2.04 -15.36 -1.91
CA SER A 230 2.08 -16.82 -2.06
C SER A 230 1.08 -17.52 -1.14
N VAL A 231 0.98 -17.07 0.11
CA VAL A 231 0.04 -17.63 1.11
C VAL A 231 -1.41 -17.32 0.73
N ASN A 232 -1.67 -16.09 0.30
CA ASN A 232 -3.02 -15.59 -0.02
C ASN A 232 -3.36 -15.64 -1.51
N PHE A 233 -2.64 -16.45 -2.29
CA PHE A 233 -2.65 -16.40 -3.75
C PHE A 233 -4.04 -16.44 -4.37
N ASP A 234 -4.85 -17.43 -3.99
CA ASP A 234 -6.20 -17.63 -4.52
C ASP A 234 -7.10 -16.43 -4.22
N LEU A 235 -7.15 -16.02 -2.96
CA LEU A 235 -7.99 -14.93 -2.50
C LEU A 235 -7.57 -13.59 -3.13
N PHE A 236 -6.27 -13.33 -3.17
CA PHE A 236 -5.71 -12.10 -3.72
C PHE A 236 -6.01 -11.98 -5.22
N PHE A 237 -5.65 -12.97 -6.02
CA PHE A 237 -5.80 -12.88 -7.46
C PHE A 237 -7.24 -13.03 -7.94
N ASP A 238 -8.11 -13.71 -7.19
CA ASP A 238 -9.55 -13.68 -7.47
C ASP A 238 -10.09 -12.24 -7.38
N LYS A 239 -9.85 -11.55 -6.25
CA LYS A 239 -10.26 -10.15 -6.08
C LYS A 239 -9.55 -9.21 -7.06
N TYR A 240 -8.24 -9.35 -7.25
CA TYR A 240 -7.46 -8.49 -8.13
C TYR A 240 -7.95 -8.59 -9.58
N ASN A 241 -8.19 -9.80 -10.07
CA ASN A 241 -8.64 -10.00 -11.44
C ASN A 241 -10.10 -9.56 -11.63
N ASN A 242 -11.00 -9.88 -10.70
CA ASN A 242 -12.43 -9.64 -10.86
C ASN A 242 -12.86 -8.21 -10.53
N ILE A 243 -12.17 -7.54 -9.59
CA ILE A 243 -12.49 -6.16 -9.19
C ILE A 243 -11.66 -5.17 -10.00
N LEU A 244 -10.33 -5.32 -10.00
CA LEU A 244 -9.43 -4.27 -10.49
C LEU A 244 -9.12 -4.40 -11.99
N VAL A 245 -8.63 -5.56 -12.42
CA VAL A 245 -8.27 -5.81 -13.84
C VAL A 245 -9.49 -5.78 -14.76
N GLN A 246 -10.66 -6.14 -14.24
CA GLN A 246 -11.92 -6.11 -14.97
C GLN A 246 -12.80 -4.90 -14.63
N SER A 247 -12.27 -3.92 -13.89
CA SER A 247 -12.98 -2.70 -13.50
C SER A 247 -13.63 -1.98 -14.69
N ASN A 248 -14.81 -1.38 -14.47
CA ASN A 248 -15.43 -0.49 -15.45
C ASN A 248 -14.71 0.87 -15.54
N SER A 249 -14.04 1.29 -14.47
CA SER A 249 -13.23 2.51 -14.45
C SER A 249 -12.01 2.35 -15.34
N TYR A 250 -11.89 3.17 -16.39
CA TYR A 250 -10.75 3.14 -17.30
C TYR A 250 -9.41 3.29 -16.57
N VAL A 251 -9.33 4.26 -15.65
CA VAL A 251 -8.10 4.55 -14.91
C VAL A 251 -7.74 3.38 -14.00
N THR A 252 -8.71 2.88 -13.22
CA THR A 252 -8.51 1.75 -12.31
C THR A 252 -8.09 0.51 -13.09
N LYS A 253 -8.81 0.15 -14.16
CA LYS A 253 -8.47 -0.98 -15.03
C LYS A 253 -7.04 -0.86 -15.55
N ARG A 254 -6.71 0.25 -16.20
CA ARG A 254 -5.39 0.43 -16.83
C ARG A 254 -4.26 0.36 -15.80
N GLN A 255 -4.37 1.11 -14.71
CA GLN A 255 -3.32 1.15 -13.69
C GLN A 255 -3.15 -0.21 -13.00
N SER A 256 -4.23 -0.96 -12.80
CA SER A 256 -4.18 -2.30 -12.20
C SER A 256 -3.55 -3.33 -13.12
N ILE A 257 -3.78 -3.27 -14.43
CA ILE A 257 -3.08 -4.16 -15.38
C ILE A 257 -1.59 -3.85 -15.41
N LYS A 258 -1.22 -2.56 -15.40
CA LYS A 258 0.17 -2.13 -15.31
C LYS A 258 0.84 -2.65 -14.04
N LEU A 259 0.19 -2.47 -12.89
CA LEU A 259 0.68 -2.96 -11.60
C LEU A 259 0.78 -4.50 -11.57
N LEU A 260 -0.16 -5.22 -12.18
CA LEU A 260 -0.05 -6.67 -12.35
C LEU A 260 1.21 -7.05 -13.12
N GLY A 261 1.50 -6.36 -14.22
CA GLY A 261 2.75 -6.51 -14.96
C GLY A 261 3.99 -6.27 -14.08
N GLU A 262 4.00 -5.19 -13.30
CA GLU A 262 5.07 -4.88 -12.34
C GLU A 262 5.26 -5.99 -11.29
N ILE A 263 4.17 -6.53 -10.72
CA ILE A 263 4.21 -7.62 -9.73
C ILE A 263 4.77 -8.90 -10.36
N LEU A 264 4.27 -9.30 -11.53
CA LEU A 264 4.65 -10.56 -12.18
C LEU A 264 6.08 -10.54 -12.72
N LEU A 265 6.57 -9.38 -13.17
CA LEU A 265 7.92 -9.25 -13.74
C LEU A 265 9.00 -9.01 -12.67
N ASP A 266 8.62 -8.77 -11.42
CA ASP A 266 9.59 -8.63 -10.34
C ASP A 266 10.24 -9.98 -10.00
N ARG A 267 11.58 -10.02 -9.97
CA ARG A 267 12.36 -11.23 -9.69
C ARG A 267 12.04 -11.87 -8.33
N SER A 268 11.65 -11.08 -7.32
CA SER A 268 11.30 -11.58 -5.99
C SER A 268 9.96 -12.33 -5.99
N ASN A 269 9.11 -12.07 -6.98
CA ASN A 269 7.81 -12.70 -7.17
C ASN A 269 7.85 -13.91 -8.11
N TYR A 270 9.01 -14.53 -8.36
CA TYR A 270 9.11 -15.65 -9.31
C TYR A 270 8.13 -16.79 -9.03
N SER A 271 7.95 -17.18 -7.76
CA SER A 271 6.97 -18.20 -7.35
C SER A 271 5.53 -17.78 -7.64
N VAL A 272 5.19 -16.54 -7.30
CA VAL A 272 3.87 -15.93 -7.53
C VAL A 272 3.58 -15.82 -9.03
N MET A 273 4.54 -15.34 -9.82
CA MET A 273 4.43 -15.24 -11.27
C MET A 273 4.19 -16.62 -11.89
N THR A 274 5.00 -17.61 -11.51
CA THR A 274 4.88 -18.98 -12.02
C THR A 274 3.50 -19.55 -11.72
N ALA A 275 3.00 -19.37 -10.50
CA ALA A 275 1.65 -19.79 -10.11
C ALA A 275 0.54 -19.05 -10.87
N TYR A 276 0.73 -17.76 -11.18
CA TYR A 276 -0.23 -16.96 -11.94
C TYR A 276 -0.32 -17.39 -13.40
N VAL A 277 0.82 -17.60 -14.05
CA VAL A 277 0.86 -17.98 -15.47
C VAL A 277 0.53 -19.45 -15.72
N ASP A 278 0.41 -20.27 -14.68
CA ASP A 278 -0.02 -21.68 -14.78
C ASP A 278 -1.55 -21.80 -14.99
N ARG A 279 -2.33 -20.75 -14.66
CA ARG A 279 -3.80 -20.76 -14.66
C ARG A 279 -4.40 -20.35 -16.00
N GLY A 280 -5.22 -21.25 -16.57
CA GLY A 280 -5.95 -20.98 -17.82
C GLY A 280 -6.95 -19.82 -17.72
N GLU A 281 -7.63 -19.65 -16.59
CA GLU A 281 -8.58 -18.53 -16.41
C GLU A 281 -7.89 -17.16 -16.44
N HIS A 282 -6.68 -17.05 -15.84
CA HIS A 282 -5.90 -15.82 -15.91
C HIS A 282 -5.49 -15.49 -17.35
N LEU A 283 -5.12 -16.50 -18.15
CA LEU A 283 -4.82 -16.30 -19.57
C LEU A 283 -6.04 -15.79 -20.33
N LYS A 284 -7.24 -16.33 -20.08
CA LYS A 284 -8.47 -15.86 -20.74
C LYS A 284 -8.74 -14.39 -20.46
N ILE A 285 -8.57 -13.96 -19.20
CA ILE A 285 -8.69 -12.55 -18.83
C ILE A 285 -7.71 -11.70 -19.64
N CYS A 286 -6.43 -12.10 -19.69
CA CYS A 286 -5.41 -11.39 -20.46
C CYS A 286 -5.74 -11.32 -21.96
N MET A 287 -6.21 -12.41 -22.55
CA MET A 287 -6.63 -12.44 -23.96
C MET A 287 -7.84 -11.54 -24.24
N ASN A 288 -8.77 -11.40 -23.28
CA ASN A 288 -9.87 -10.46 -23.39
C ASN A 288 -9.40 -8.99 -23.29
N LEU A 289 -8.38 -8.70 -22.47
CA LEU A 289 -7.79 -7.35 -22.38
C LEU A 289 -7.16 -6.92 -23.70
N LEU A 290 -6.56 -7.84 -24.46
CA LEU A 290 -6.04 -7.55 -25.81
C LEU A 290 -7.15 -7.05 -26.76
N ARG A 291 -8.41 -7.39 -26.48
CA ARG A 291 -9.59 -7.02 -27.28
C ARG A 291 -10.37 -5.84 -26.70
N ASP A 292 -9.88 -5.19 -25.63
CA ASP A 292 -10.56 -4.02 -25.04
C ASP A 292 -10.58 -2.86 -26.06
N ASP A 293 -11.65 -2.06 -26.12
CA ASP A 293 -11.79 -0.99 -27.13
C ASP A 293 -10.73 0.12 -26.99
N ARG A 294 -10.04 0.19 -25.84
CA ARG A 294 -9.08 1.25 -25.52
C ARG A 294 -7.65 0.76 -25.73
N LYS A 295 -6.94 1.35 -26.71
CA LYS A 295 -5.56 1.01 -27.08
C LYS A 295 -4.59 0.93 -25.90
N MET A 296 -4.70 1.83 -24.93
CA MET A 296 -3.83 1.81 -23.74
C MET A 296 -4.10 0.63 -22.82
N VAL A 297 -5.34 0.13 -22.74
CA VAL A 297 -5.66 -1.10 -21.99
C VAL A 297 -5.12 -2.31 -22.73
N GLN A 298 -5.29 -2.35 -24.05
CA GLN A 298 -4.72 -3.40 -24.90
C GLN A 298 -3.19 -3.49 -24.72
N TYR A 299 -2.51 -2.35 -24.72
CA TYR A 299 -1.06 -2.26 -24.55
C TYR A 299 -0.58 -2.80 -23.20
N GLU A 300 -1.22 -2.41 -22.09
CA GLU A 300 -0.87 -2.97 -20.77
C GLU A 300 -1.23 -4.47 -20.70
N GLY A 301 -2.34 -4.88 -21.32
CA GLY A 301 -2.76 -6.28 -21.44
C GLY A 301 -1.74 -7.14 -22.19
N PHE A 302 -1.10 -6.58 -23.21
CA PHE A 302 -0.01 -7.22 -23.94
C PHE A 302 1.19 -7.54 -23.05
N HIS A 303 1.59 -6.61 -22.16
CA HIS A 303 2.71 -6.83 -21.24
C HIS A 303 2.47 -7.99 -20.27
N VAL A 304 1.22 -8.19 -19.83
CA VAL A 304 0.85 -9.34 -19.01
C VAL A 304 0.73 -10.62 -19.84
N PHE A 305 0.09 -10.57 -21.01
CA PHE A 305 -0.03 -11.71 -21.94
C PHE A 305 1.33 -12.27 -22.36
N LYS A 306 2.31 -11.38 -22.60
CA LYS A 306 3.70 -11.74 -22.92
C LYS A 306 4.28 -12.73 -21.91
N VAL A 307 4.00 -12.57 -20.61
CA VAL A 307 4.55 -13.46 -19.55
C VAL A 307 4.05 -14.89 -19.71
N PHE A 308 2.78 -15.08 -20.10
CA PHE A 308 2.22 -16.42 -20.37
C PHE A 308 2.91 -17.10 -21.55
N VAL A 309 3.13 -16.35 -22.63
CA VAL A 309 3.72 -16.89 -23.87
C VAL A 309 5.23 -17.09 -23.72
N ALA A 310 5.92 -16.23 -22.97
CA ALA A 310 7.34 -16.34 -22.70
C ALA A 310 7.69 -17.47 -21.70
N ASN A 311 6.74 -17.93 -20.88
CA ASN A 311 6.98 -19.03 -19.93
C ASN A 311 7.39 -20.32 -20.68
N PRO A 312 8.59 -20.88 -20.47
CA PRO A 312 9.03 -22.11 -21.13
C PRO A 312 8.26 -23.36 -20.63
N HIS A 313 7.72 -23.31 -19.41
CA HIS A 313 7.05 -24.43 -18.74
C HIS A 313 5.54 -24.19 -18.60
N LYS A 314 4.88 -23.89 -19.72
CA LYS A 314 3.43 -23.63 -19.76
C LYS A 314 2.63 -24.84 -19.27
N SER A 315 1.59 -24.59 -18.46
CA SER A 315 0.64 -25.63 -18.04
C SER A 315 -0.10 -26.23 -19.23
N ILE A 316 -0.61 -27.46 -19.10
CA ILE A 316 -1.44 -28.09 -20.15
C ILE A 316 -2.68 -27.24 -20.45
N ALA A 317 -3.28 -26.61 -19.43
CA ALA A 317 -4.46 -25.76 -19.62
C ALA A 317 -4.12 -24.53 -20.47
N VAL A 318 -3.00 -23.87 -20.18
CA VAL A 318 -2.49 -22.71 -20.94
C VAL A 318 -2.12 -23.09 -22.36
N GLN A 319 -1.41 -24.21 -22.54
CA GLN A 319 -1.08 -24.72 -23.87
C GLN A 319 -2.34 -24.97 -24.69
N LYS A 320 -3.34 -25.69 -24.14
CA LYS A 320 -4.61 -25.95 -24.84
C LYS A 320 -5.28 -24.67 -25.33
N ILE A 321 -5.37 -23.64 -24.47
CA ILE A 321 -5.99 -22.36 -24.85
C ILE A 321 -5.22 -21.69 -25.99
N LEU A 322 -3.88 -21.62 -25.92
CA LEU A 322 -3.05 -21.02 -26.96
C LEU A 322 -3.15 -21.80 -28.28
N LEU A 323 -3.17 -23.13 -28.23
CA LEU A 323 -3.29 -24.00 -29.41
C LEU A 323 -4.66 -23.87 -30.09
N MET A 324 -5.74 -23.90 -29.31
CA MET A 324 -7.11 -23.73 -29.82
C MET A 324 -7.32 -22.38 -30.53
N ASN A 325 -6.56 -21.36 -30.15
CA ASN A 325 -6.65 -20.01 -30.70
C ASN A 325 -5.47 -19.64 -31.60
N ARG A 326 -4.59 -20.58 -31.95
CA ARG A 326 -3.29 -20.31 -32.59
C ARG A 326 -3.40 -19.43 -33.82
N GLU A 327 -4.16 -19.86 -34.83
CA GLU A 327 -4.28 -19.13 -36.10
C GLU A 327 -4.85 -17.72 -35.88
N LYS A 328 -5.91 -17.62 -35.08
CA LYS A 328 -6.54 -16.33 -34.73
C LYS A 328 -5.58 -15.41 -33.99
N LEU A 329 -4.78 -15.94 -33.06
CA LEU A 329 -3.77 -15.18 -32.31
C LEU A 329 -2.66 -14.68 -33.22
N LEU A 330 -2.17 -15.51 -34.15
CA LEU A 330 -1.12 -15.12 -35.09
C LEU A 330 -1.58 -13.99 -36.02
N THR A 331 -2.79 -14.10 -36.58
CA THR A 331 -3.39 -13.04 -37.40
C THR A 331 -3.70 -11.78 -36.58
N PHE A 332 -4.17 -11.94 -35.34
CA PHE A 332 -4.45 -10.80 -34.48
C PHE A 332 -3.17 -10.04 -34.12
N LEU A 333 -2.12 -10.74 -33.70
CA LEU A 333 -0.86 -10.13 -33.26
C LEU A 333 -0.09 -9.46 -34.40
N SER A 334 -0.24 -9.89 -35.66
CA SER A 334 0.44 -9.23 -36.79
C SER A 334 -0.04 -7.80 -37.03
N HIS A 335 -1.30 -7.49 -36.67
CA HIS A 335 -1.92 -6.17 -36.81
C HIS A 335 -2.12 -5.46 -35.47
N PHE A 336 -1.69 -6.07 -34.36
CA PHE A 336 -1.92 -5.54 -33.03
C PHE A 336 -1.07 -4.28 -32.79
N LEU A 337 -1.75 -3.16 -32.56
CA LEU A 337 -1.17 -1.83 -32.34
C LEU A 337 -0.07 -1.48 -33.38
N GLU A 338 -0.30 -1.81 -34.65
CA GLU A 338 0.65 -1.56 -35.74
C GLU A 338 0.96 -0.08 -35.99
N ASP A 339 0.10 0.82 -35.51
CA ASP A 339 0.31 2.27 -35.53
C ASP A 339 1.42 2.75 -34.58
N ARG A 340 1.91 1.88 -33.70
CA ARG A 340 2.93 2.19 -32.68
C ARG A 340 4.34 1.91 -33.20
N THR A 341 4.77 2.67 -34.20
CA THR A 341 6.03 2.46 -34.93
C THR A 341 7.27 3.02 -34.24
N ASP A 342 7.09 3.82 -33.19
CA ASP A 342 8.16 4.50 -32.44
C ASP A 342 8.69 3.69 -31.24
N ASP A 343 8.05 2.57 -30.90
CA ASP A 343 8.43 1.69 -29.79
C ASP A 343 9.05 0.39 -30.33
N GLU A 344 10.35 0.43 -30.62
CA GLU A 344 11.10 -0.73 -31.13
C GLU A 344 11.01 -1.94 -30.18
N GLN A 345 11.04 -1.72 -28.87
CA GLN A 345 10.91 -2.79 -27.88
C GLN A 345 9.57 -3.51 -28.01
N PHE A 346 8.47 -2.78 -28.16
CA PHE A 346 7.16 -3.38 -28.38
C PHE A 346 7.12 -4.20 -29.68
N ILE A 347 7.71 -3.70 -30.77
CA ILE A 347 7.76 -4.40 -32.06
C ILE A 347 8.51 -5.72 -31.92
N ASP A 348 9.70 -5.70 -31.31
CA ASP A 348 10.53 -6.88 -31.07
C ASP A 348 9.81 -7.91 -30.18
N GLU A 349 9.19 -7.46 -29.09
CA GLU A 349 8.43 -8.32 -28.19
C GLU A 349 7.23 -8.96 -28.92
N ARG A 350 6.52 -8.21 -29.77
CA ARG A 350 5.40 -8.71 -30.56
C ARG A 350 5.84 -9.77 -31.55
N GLU A 351 6.93 -9.54 -32.27
CA GLU A 351 7.52 -10.52 -33.20
C GLU A 351 8.00 -11.77 -32.47
N PHE A 352 8.64 -11.60 -31.31
CA PHE A 352 9.04 -12.70 -30.44
C PHE A 352 7.83 -13.55 -30.03
N LEU A 353 6.71 -12.94 -29.62
CA LEU A 353 5.49 -13.67 -29.26
C LEU A 353 4.90 -14.45 -30.43
N ILE A 354 4.84 -13.83 -31.63
CA ILE A 354 4.37 -14.49 -32.86
C ILE A 354 5.23 -15.74 -33.14
N LYS A 355 6.55 -15.61 -33.06
CA LYS A 355 7.49 -16.73 -33.26
C LYS A 355 7.29 -17.82 -32.21
N GLN A 356 7.13 -17.47 -30.94
CA GLN A 356 6.88 -18.43 -29.86
C GLN A 356 5.59 -19.22 -30.09
N ILE A 357 4.47 -18.54 -30.40
CA ILE A 357 3.16 -19.19 -30.63
C ILE A 357 3.21 -20.09 -31.87
N ARG A 358 3.83 -19.63 -32.96
CA ARG A 358 3.99 -20.41 -34.20
C ARG A 358 4.79 -21.69 -33.98
N ASN A 359 5.84 -21.63 -33.16
CA ASN A 359 6.75 -22.75 -32.90
C ASN A 359 6.26 -23.71 -31.79
N MET A 360 5.09 -23.47 -31.19
CA MET A 360 4.54 -24.40 -30.20
C MET A 360 4.28 -25.78 -30.84
N PRO A 361 4.50 -26.89 -30.11
CA PRO A 361 4.11 -28.23 -30.58
C PRO A 361 2.61 -28.30 -30.91
N PRO A 362 2.19 -29.13 -31.89
CA PRO A 362 0.78 -29.21 -32.30
C PRO A 362 -0.14 -29.79 -31.20
N ASN A 363 0.42 -30.56 -30.28
CA ASN A 363 -0.29 -31.14 -29.14
C ASN A 363 0.30 -30.62 -27.82
N PRO A 364 -0.51 -30.43 -26.76
CA PRO A 364 0.00 -30.07 -25.45
C PRO A 364 1.02 -31.10 -24.93
N VAL A 365 2.18 -30.63 -24.49
CA VAL A 365 3.25 -31.47 -23.94
C VAL A 365 3.34 -31.24 -22.42
N PRO A 366 3.35 -32.30 -21.59
CA PRO A 366 3.56 -32.13 -20.15
C PRO A 366 4.85 -31.35 -19.87
N PRO A 367 4.79 -30.29 -19.04
CA PRO A 367 6.00 -29.54 -18.71
C PRO A 367 6.95 -30.45 -17.94
N GLN A 368 8.18 -30.62 -18.45
CA GLN A 368 9.25 -31.30 -17.73
C GLN A 368 9.71 -30.40 -16.58
N ARG A 369 9.02 -30.48 -15.44
CA ARG A 369 9.51 -29.90 -14.19
C ARG A 369 10.67 -30.79 -13.75
N HIS A 370 11.91 -30.32 -13.91
CA HIS A 370 13.03 -30.96 -13.22
C HIS A 370 12.70 -30.91 -11.73
N GLY A 371 12.44 -32.08 -11.15
CA GLY A 371 12.18 -32.19 -9.73
C GLY A 371 13.40 -31.64 -8.99
N MET A 372 13.17 -30.66 -8.11
CA MET A 372 13.96 -30.59 -6.89
C MET A 372 13.65 -31.88 -6.12
N SER A 373 14.35 -32.95 -6.48
CA SER A 373 14.50 -34.12 -5.64
C SER A 373 15.15 -33.65 -4.34
N GLY A 374 14.42 -33.74 -3.24
CA GLY A 374 15.00 -33.64 -1.91
C GLY A 374 16.13 -34.67 -1.79
N GLY A 375 17.34 -34.19 -1.52
CA GLY A 375 18.22 -34.85 -0.58
C GLY A 375 17.96 -34.16 0.75
N GLY A 376 17.67 -34.85 1.84
CA GLY A 376 18.27 -36.10 2.29
C GLY A 376 18.88 -35.79 3.64
#